data_AF-A0A822Y339-F1
#
_entry.id   AF-A0A822Y339-F1
#
_cell.length_a   1.000
_cell.length_b   1.000
_cell.length_c   1.000
_cell.angle_alpha   90.00
_cell.angle_beta   90.00
_cell.angle_gamma   90.00
#
_symmetry.space_group_name_H-M   'P 1'
#
loop_
_entity.id
_entity.type
_entity.pdbx_description
1 polymer ?
#
loop_
_entity_poly.entity_id
_entity_poly.type
_entity_poly.pdbx_seq_one_letter_code
_entity_poly.pdbx_strand_id
1 'polypeptide(L)'
;MILLEKFGFTHTGHVNVSVNDVSYSSSLSQPDPSRLGFFLLSEEALIQVLLEAEQNSNFCVLDSHYIISLFTFKDLLPPKHISFNNSYPVTEPNEYSLFFSNCAPKSQVTMTVRTEMYNVDNGVKDYLPAGWSFLKPFLQEREKKVLMIVIPLQVLANLASIVIEETGPFIKDWVTWNQVFLLVDIICCCAIIFPIVWSIRSLRETSKTDGKAAKNLAKLTLFRQFYMVVIGYLYFTRIVVFALRTIAAYKYQWVSNAAEEIASLVFYLVMFYMFRPVKRNEYFVLNEEEEEAAEAALRDEEFEL
;
A
#
# COMPACT_ATOMS: atom_id res chain seq x y z
N MET A 1 -6.03 -7.75 26.13
CA MET A 1 -4.83 -7.85 25.27
C MET A 1 -4.17 -6.48 25.16
N ILE A 2 -2.85 -6.42 24.97
CA ILE A 2 -2.05 -5.21 24.81
C ILE A 2 -1.31 -5.35 23.48
N LEU A 3 -1.50 -4.37 22.58
CA LEU A 3 -0.73 -4.28 21.34
C LEU A 3 0.68 -3.78 21.65
N LEU A 4 1.69 -4.48 21.16
CA LEU A 4 3.08 -4.06 21.30
C LEU A 4 3.58 -3.39 20.02
N GLU A 5 3.44 -4.07 18.88
CA GLU A 5 4.01 -3.62 17.61
C GLU A 5 3.27 -4.26 16.42
N LYS A 6 3.26 -3.57 15.28
CA LYS A 6 2.68 -4.04 13.99
C LYS A 6 3.78 -4.10 12.95
N PHE A 7 3.88 -5.20 12.20
CA PHE A 7 4.92 -5.39 11.20
C PHE A 7 4.44 -6.23 10.00
N GLY A 8 4.93 -5.88 8.80
CA GLY A 8 4.67 -6.59 7.56
C GLY A 8 5.75 -7.63 7.27
N PHE A 9 5.40 -8.91 7.33
CA PHE A 9 6.33 -10.01 7.13
C PHE A 9 6.36 -10.54 5.70
N THR A 10 7.53 -11.01 5.28
CA THR A 10 7.72 -11.83 4.07
C THR A 10 7.84 -13.31 4.47
N HIS A 11 8.08 -14.20 3.51
CA HIS A 11 8.34 -15.63 3.77
C HIS A 11 9.63 -15.90 4.58
N THR A 12 10.47 -14.87 4.77
CA THR A 12 11.69 -14.90 5.59
C THR A 12 11.54 -14.11 6.89
N GLY A 13 10.30 -13.83 7.31
CA GLY A 13 9.98 -13.08 8.51
C GLY A 13 10.38 -13.78 9.80
N HIS A 14 10.85 -13.01 10.77
CA HIS A 14 11.20 -13.50 12.10
C HIS A 14 10.71 -12.53 13.18
N VAL A 15 10.18 -13.10 14.26
CA VAL A 15 9.78 -12.37 15.47
C VAL A 15 10.61 -12.88 16.64
N ASN A 16 11.43 -12.02 17.21
CA ASN A 16 12.19 -12.32 18.40
C ASN A 16 11.52 -11.65 19.61
N VAL A 17 11.18 -12.44 20.62
CA VAL A 17 10.60 -11.92 21.86
C VAL A 17 11.49 -12.33 23.02
N SER A 18 11.90 -11.32 23.79
CA SER A 18 12.67 -11.51 25.00
C SER A 18 11.97 -10.89 26.20
N VAL A 19 11.90 -11.64 27.29
CA VAL A 19 11.20 -11.24 28.52
C VAL A 19 12.10 -11.51 29.71
N ASN A 20 12.23 -10.52 30.60
CA ASN A 20 13.00 -10.57 31.84
C ASN A 20 12.14 -10.13 33.03
N ASP A 21 12.58 -10.49 34.25
CA ASP A 21 11.98 -10.07 35.52
C ASP A 21 10.48 -10.34 35.63
N VAL A 22 10.05 -11.50 35.11
CA VAL A 22 8.64 -11.88 35.07
C VAL A 22 8.13 -12.16 36.49
N SER A 23 7.12 -11.39 36.90
CA SER A 23 6.37 -11.62 38.12
C SER A 23 4.88 -11.46 37.85
N TYR A 24 4.09 -12.36 38.41
CA TYR A 24 2.64 -12.32 38.29
C TYR A 24 2.00 -12.69 39.63
N SER A 25 0.99 -11.94 40.02
CA SER A 25 0.24 -12.14 41.26
C SER A 25 -1.24 -11.90 41.03
N SER A 26 -2.09 -12.46 41.88
CA SER A 26 -3.54 -12.23 41.82
C SER A 26 -4.12 -12.18 43.22
N SER A 27 -5.21 -11.43 43.34
CA SER A 27 -5.97 -11.26 44.58
C SER A 27 -6.92 -12.42 44.89
N LEU A 28 -7.18 -13.31 43.93
CA LEU A 28 -8.12 -14.43 44.06
C LEU A 28 -7.40 -15.77 44.30
N SER A 29 -6.52 -16.16 43.38
CA SER A 29 -5.79 -17.43 43.38
C SER A 29 -4.57 -17.30 42.45
N GLN A 30 -3.54 -18.14 42.63
CA GLN A 30 -2.38 -18.11 41.72
C GLN A 30 -2.84 -18.21 40.25
N PRO A 31 -2.42 -17.27 39.38
CA PRO A 31 -2.78 -17.30 37.96
C PRO A 31 -2.25 -18.56 37.28
N ASP A 32 -3.07 -19.17 36.42
CA ASP A 32 -2.60 -20.24 35.55
C ASP A 32 -1.65 -19.63 34.49
N PRO A 33 -0.37 -20.06 34.44
CA PRO A 33 0.61 -19.49 33.52
C PRO A 33 0.31 -19.81 32.05
N SER A 34 -0.57 -20.77 31.74
CA SER A 34 -1.03 -21.01 30.36
C SER A 34 -1.96 -19.90 29.83
N ARG A 35 -2.56 -19.11 30.73
CA ARG A 35 -3.49 -18.02 30.42
C ARG A 35 -2.81 -16.65 30.20
N LEU A 36 -1.48 -16.63 30.21
CA LEU A 36 -0.64 -15.46 30.02
C LEU A 36 0.33 -15.75 28.87
N GLY A 37 0.37 -14.92 27.83
CA GLY A 37 1.21 -15.24 26.67
C GLY A 37 1.25 -14.18 25.58
N PHE A 38 2.15 -14.43 24.63
CA PHE A 38 2.38 -13.61 23.44
C PHE A 38 1.92 -14.36 22.20
N PHE A 39 1.28 -13.63 21.29
CA PHE A 39 0.77 -14.19 20.04
C PHE A 39 0.79 -13.13 18.94
N LEU A 40 0.85 -13.59 17.69
CA LEU A 40 0.65 -12.77 16.51
C LEU A 40 -0.76 -12.93 16.00
N LEU A 41 -1.32 -11.84 15.47
CA LEU A 41 -2.64 -11.81 14.89
C LEU A 41 -2.63 -10.94 13.64
N SER A 42 -3.18 -11.45 12.54
CA SER A 42 -3.36 -10.66 11.32
C SER A 42 -4.59 -9.74 11.47
N GLU A 43 -4.62 -8.67 10.67
CA GLU A 43 -5.75 -7.73 10.69
C GLU A 43 -7.06 -8.40 10.25
N GLU A 44 -7.00 -9.36 9.33
CA GLU A 44 -8.15 -10.15 8.88
C GLU A 44 -8.70 -11.05 10.01
N ALA A 45 -7.81 -11.72 10.75
CA ALA A 45 -8.20 -12.63 11.83
C ALA A 45 -8.71 -11.88 13.09
N LEU A 46 -8.35 -10.62 13.26
CA LEU A 46 -8.74 -9.81 14.42
C LEU A 46 -10.26 -9.66 14.54
N ILE A 47 -10.97 -9.56 13.42
CA ILE A 47 -12.44 -9.44 13.42
C ILE A 47 -13.07 -10.73 13.99
N GLN A 48 -12.59 -11.89 13.55
CA GLN A 48 -13.09 -13.20 13.98
C GLN A 48 -12.84 -13.41 15.47
N VAL A 49 -11.65 -13.07 15.97
CA VAL A 49 -11.31 -13.16 17.39
C VAL A 49 -12.18 -12.23 18.25
N LEU A 50 -12.48 -11.02 17.77
CA LEU A 50 -13.38 -10.09 18.47
C LEU A 50 -14.81 -10.62 18.54
N LEU A 51 -15.31 -11.23 17.45
CA LEU A 51 -16.64 -11.87 17.45
C LEU A 51 -16.70 -13.05 18.43
N GLU A 52 -15.67 -13.90 18.49
CA GLU A 52 -15.58 -14.99 19.47
C GLU A 52 -15.58 -14.47 20.92
N ALA A 53 -14.89 -13.36 21.16
CA ALA A 53 -14.83 -12.72 22.48
C ALA A 53 -16.16 -12.08 22.90
N GLU A 54 -16.91 -11.49 21.97
CA GLU A 54 -18.24 -10.94 22.27
C GLU A 54 -19.26 -12.05 22.58
N GLN A 55 -19.14 -13.21 21.92
CA GLN A 55 -20.09 -14.29 22.07
C GLN A 55 -19.86 -15.12 23.35
N ASN A 56 -18.64 -15.17 23.88
CA ASN A 56 -18.30 -15.98 25.03
C ASN A 56 -17.57 -15.16 26.12
N SER A 57 -18.24 -14.95 27.24
CA SER A 57 -17.72 -14.16 28.37
C SER A 57 -16.48 -14.75 29.06
N ASN A 58 -16.22 -16.05 28.88
CA ASN A 58 -15.05 -16.74 29.44
C ASN A 58 -13.98 -17.07 28.38
N PHE A 59 -14.07 -16.46 27.19
CA PHE A 59 -13.11 -16.67 26.12
C PHE A 59 -11.73 -16.11 26.46
N CYS A 60 -10.69 -16.90 26.17
CA CYS A 60 -9.32 -16.41 26.17
C CYS A 60 -8.80 -16.43 24.73
N VAL A 61 -8.29 -15.28 24.27
CA VAL A 61 -7.71 -15.14 22.94
C VAL A 61 -6.59 -16.15 22.64
N LEU A 62 -5.88 -16.63 23.67
CA LEU A 62 -4.81 -17.63 23.53
C LEU A 62 -5.32 -19.01 23.09
N ASP A 63 -6.63 -19.28 23.21
CA ASP A 63 -7.24 -20.54 22.79
C ASP A 63 -7.78 -20.49 21.35
N SER A 64 -7.77 -19.32 20.70
CA SER A 64 -8.36 -19.14 19.37
C SER A 64 -7.51 -19.82 18.28
N HIS A 65 -8.18 -20.40 17.28
CA HIS A 65 -7.50 -21.02 16.14
C HIS A 65 -6.95 -20.01 15.12
N TYR A 66 -7.35 -18.74 15.23
CA TYR A 66 -6.96 -17.68 14.30
C TYR A 66 -5.66 -16.96 14.71
N ILE A 67 -5.12 -17.25 15.89
CA ILE A 67 -3.87 -16.65 16.37
C ILE A 67 -2.67 -17.55 16.04
N ILE A 68 -1.51 -16.92 15.86
CA ILE A 68 -0.23 -17.64 15.86
C ILE A 68 0.35 -17.48 17.27
N SER A 69 0.13 -18.49 18.11
CA SER A 69 0.68 -18.51 19.47
C SER A 69 2.20 -18.62 19.45
N LEU A 70 2.91 -17.70 20.13
CA LEU A 70 4.37 -17.74 20.23
C LEU A 70 4.82 -18.53 21.45
N PHE A 71 4.47 -18.06 22.65
CA PHE A 71 4.71 -18.78 23.91
C PHE A 71 3.78 -18.27 25.01
N THR A 72 3.65 -19.10 26.04
CA THR A 72 2.91 -18.79 27.26
C THR A 72 3.83 -18.78 28.47
N PHE A 73 3.36 -18.26 29.60
CA PHE A 73 4.18 -18.28 30.82
C PHE A 73 4.37 -19.68 31.38
N LYS A 74 3.63 -20.68 30.88
CA LYS A 74 3.86 -22.09 31.20
C LYS A 74 5.25 -22.54 30.75
N ASP A 75 5.74 -21.97 29.66
CA ASP A 75 7.06 -22.27 29.09
C ASP A 75 8.21 -21.62 29.89
N LEU A 76 7.88 -20.74 30.85
CA LEU A 76 8.79 -20.05 31.75
C LEU A 76 8.98 -20.77 33.10
N LEU A 77 8.34 -21.93 33.31
CA LEU A 77 8.38 -22.62 34.59
C LEU A 77 9.77 -23.22 34.89
N PRO A 78 10.24 -23.20 36.16
CA PRO A 78 11.53 -23.77 36.56
C PRO A 78 11.69 -25.24 36.11
N PRO A 79 12.89 -25.67 35.66
CA PRO A 79 14.20 -25.15 36.08
C PRO A 79 14.88 -24.19 35.10
N LYS A 80 14.18 -23.66 34.09
CA LYS A 80 14.79 -22.87 33.02
C LYS A 80 14.27 -21.42 32.98
N HIS A 81 14.98 -20.59 33.74
CA HIS A 81 15.24 -19.16 33.51
C HIS A 81 14.15 -18.11 33.85
N ILE A 82 14.57 -17.10 34.62
CA ILE A 82 13.90 -15.81 34.89
C ILE A 82 13.85 -14.94 33.62
N SER A 83 14.59 -15.33 32.58
CA SER A 83 14.66 -14.69 31.28
C SER A 83 14.41 -15.68 30.14
N PHE A 84 13.62 -15.27 29.15
CA PHE A 84 13.30 -16.06 27.97
C PHE A 84 13.64 -15.26 26.73
N ASN A 85 14.27 -15.89 25.75
CA ASN A 85 14.66 -15.26 24.49
C ASN A 85 14.52 -16.31 23.39
N ASN A 86 13.49 -16.16 22.55
CA ASN A 86 13.25 -17.06 21.43
C ASN A 86 12.81 -16.29 20.19
N SER A 87 13.30 -16.76 19.06
CA SER A 87 12.92 -16.30 17.73
C SER A 87 11.95 -17.28 17.07
N TYR A 88 10.86 -16.75 16.54
CA TYR A 88 9.80 -17.49 15.86
C TYR A 88 9.80 -17.12 14.37
N PRO A 89 9.94 -18.08 13.46
CA PRO A 89 9.83 -17.81 12.04
C PRO A 89 8.36 -17.57 11.66
N VAL A 90 8.13 -16.60 10.78
CA VAL A 90 6.82 -16.31 10.17
C VAL A 90 6.88 -16.75 8.72
N THR A 91 6.19 -17.84 8.40
CA THR A 91 6.23 -18.45 7.05
C THR A 91 5.23 -17.82 6.09
N GLU A 92 4.11 -17.32 6.60
CA GLU A 92 3.04 -16.74 5.81
C GLU A 92 3.27 -15.23 5.64
N PRO A 93 3.44 -14.71 4.42
CA PRO A 93 3.58 -13.28 4.19
C PRO A 93 2.25 -12.57 4.48
N ASN A 94 2.24 -11.73 5.52
CA ASN A 94 1.11 -10.87 5.85
C ASN A 94 1.54 -9.75 6.81
N GLU A 95 0.63 -8.82 7.09
CA GLU A 95 0.79 -7.86 8.16
C GLU A 95 0.26 -8.45 9.48
N TYR A 96 1.15 -8.61 10.46
CA TYR A 96 0.82 -9.16 11.77
C TYR A 96 1.08 -8.13 12.86
N SER A 97 0.23 -8.19 13.89
CA SER A 97 0.37 -7.43 15.12
C SER A 97 0.74 -8.36 16.26
N LEU A 98 1.76 -7.99 17.04
CA LEU A 98 2.15 -8.72 18.24
C LEU A 98 1.38 -8.21 19.44
N PHE A 99 0.73 -9.14 20.12
CA PHE A 99 -0.04 -8.87 21.31
C PHE A 99 0.49 -9.66 22.51
N PHE A 100 0.34 -9.07 23.68
CA PHE A 100 0.35 -9.78 24.95
C PHE A 100 -1.08 -9.91 25.47
N SER A 101 -1.48 -11.09 25.94
CA SER A 101 -2.75 -11.26 26.65
C SER A 101 -2.57 -11.76 28.06
N ASN A 102 -3.40 -11.21 28.94
CA ASN A 102 -3.63 -11.70 30.29
C ASN A 102 -5.10 -12.11 30.40
N CYS A 103 -5.38 -13.42 30.34
CA CYS A 103 -6.71 -13.99 30.52
C CYS A 103 -6.99 -14.42 31.97
N ALA A 104 -6.13 -14.09 32.93
CA ALA A 104 -6.35 -14.41 34.34
C ALA A 104 -7.04 -13.23 35.06
N PRO A 105 -8.28 -13.39 35.55
CA PRO A 105 -9.03 -12.30 36.15
C PRO A 105 -8.38 -11.81 37.45
N LYS A 106 -8.41 -10.49 37.67
CA LYS A 106 -7.82 -9.81 38.85
C LYS A 106 -6.35 -10.15 39.12
N SER A 107 -5.60 -10.45 38.06
CA SER A 107 -4.16 -10.66 38.11
C SER A 107 -3.40 -9.43 37.64
N GLN A 108 -2.22 -9.23 38.23
CA GLN A 108 -1.25 -8.20 37.83
C GLN A 108 0.01 -8.92 37.35
N VAL A 109 0.52 -8.50 36.19
CA VAL A 109 1.74 -9.01 35.58
C VAL A 109 2.73 -7.86 35.44
N THR A 110 3.95 -8.07 35.90
CA THR A 110 5.08 -7.15 35.73
C THR A 110 6.21 -7.90 35.05
N MET A 111 6.74 -7.32 33.98
CA MET A 111 7.83 -7.89 33.20
C MET A 111 8.52 -6.81 32.38
N THR A 112 9.78 -7.05 32.03
CA THR A 112 10.54 -6.25 31.07
C THR A 112 10.56 -6.98 29.75
N VAL A 113 9.98 -6.38 28.70
CA VAL A 113 9.82 -7.01 27.39
C VAL A 113 10.66 -6.27 26.35
N ARG A 114 11.38 -7.00 25.51
CA ARG A 114 12.05 -6.49 24.32
C ARG A 114 11.66 -7.36 23.11
N THR A 115 11.08 -6.72 22.11
CA THR A 115 10.60 -7.32 20.88
C THR A 115 11.47 -6.84 19.71
N GLU A 116 11.75 -7.74 18.77
CA GLU A 116 12.41 -7.40 17.50
C GLU A 116 11.68 -8.13 16.37
N MET A 117 11.15 -7.39 15.39
CA MET A 117 10.52 -7.95 14.19
C MET A 117 11.33 -7.55 12.98
N TYR A 118 11.67 -8.51 12.14
CA TYR A 118 12.49 -8.27 10.95
C TYR A 118 12.24 -9.33 9.89
N ASN A 119 12.46 -8.95 8.63
CA ASN A 119 12.61 -9.88 7.53
C ASN A 119 14.10 -10.17 7.33
N VAL A 120 14.43 -11.30 6.69
CA VAL A 120 15.82 -11.62 6.35
C VAL A 120 15.98 -11.54 4.84
N ASP A 121 16.84 -10.64 4.36
CA ASP A 121 17.21 -10.51 2.96
C ASP A 121 18.71 -10.77 2.80
N ASN A 122 19.08 -11.79 2.02
CA ASN A 122 20.46 -12.25 1.81
C ASN A 122 21.27 -12.46 3.11
N GLY A 123 20.61 -12.89 4.19
CA GLY A 123 21.22 -13.12 5.50
C GLY A 123 21.37 -11.87 6.38
N VAL A 124 20.93 -10.70 5.91
CA VAL A 124 20.91 -9.45 6.67
C VAL A 124 19.50 -9.20 7.20
N LYS A 125 19.40 -8.72 8.46
CA LYS A 125 18.11 -8.35 9.06
C LYS A 125 17.61 -7.02 8.48
N ASP A 126 16.43 -7.05 7.88
CA ASP A 126 15.69 -5.89 7.41
C ASP A 126 14.54 -5.58 8.37
N TYR A 127 14.63 -4.43 9.05
CA TYR A 127 13.63 -3.96 10.00
C TYR A 127 12.55 -3.09 9.34
N LEU A 128 12.49 -3.03 8.01
CA LEU A 128 11.42 -2.35 7.30
C LEU A 128 10.24 -3.30 7.05
N PRO A 129 9.00 -2.89 7.39
CA PRO A 129 7.81 -3.66 7.07
C PRO A 129 7.67 -3.88 5.56
N ALA A 130 7.22 -5.06 5.16
CA ALA A 130 6.84 -5.35 3.79
C ALA A 130 5.76 -4.34 3.33
N GLY A 131 6.03 -3.63 2.23
CA GLY A 131 5.10 -2.62 1.66
C GLY A 131 5.41 -1.17 2.06
N TRP A 132 6.20 -0.92 3.11
CA TRP A 132 6.61 0.43 3.54
C TRP A 132 7.93 0.90 2.94
N SER A 133 8.57 0.05 2.13
CA SER A 133 9.51 0.51 1.11
C SER A 133 8.69 1.30 0.08
N PHE A 134 8.42 2.57 0.38
CA PHE A 134 7.70 3.52 -0.47
C PHE A 134 8.39 3.73 -1.84
N LEU A 135 9.59 3.15 -2.00
CA LEU A 135 10.27 2.85 -3.25
C LEU A 135 10.95 1.48 -3.12
N LYS A 136 10.17 0.40 -2.97
CA LYS A 136 10.68 -0.94 -3.21
C LYS A 136 11.32 -0.92 -4.62
N PRO A 137 12.47 -1.58 -4.86
CA PRO A 137 13.32 -1.44 -6.05
C PRO A 137 12.68 -1.99 -7.35
N PHE A 138 11.37 -1.93 -7.48
CA PHE A 138 10.61 -2.23 -8.68
C PHE A 138 10.66 -1.11 -9.71
N LEU A 139 11.09 0.09 -9.33
CA LEU A 139 11.53 1.08 -10.31
C LEU A 139 12.95 0.69 -10.73
N GLN A 140 13.08 0.23 -11.96
CA GLN A 140 14.36 -0.10 -12.57
C GLN A 140 15.31 1.09 -12.39
N GLU A 141 16.61 0.90 -12.14
CA GLU A 141 17.56 2.01 -11.88
C GLU A 141 17.50 3.11 -12.95
N ARG A 142 17.11 2.74 -14.18
CA ARG A 142 16.87 3.65 -15.30
C ARG A 142 15.62 4.52 -15.10
N GLU A 143 14.51 3.95 -14.64
CA GLU A 143 13.26 4.68 -14.36
C GLU A 143 13.44 5.68 -13.21
N LYS A 144 14.14 5.26 -12.15
CA LYS A 144 14.48 6.15 -11.04
C LYS A 144 15.32 7.35 -11.50
N LYS A 145 16.29 7.13 -12.39
CA LYS A 145 17.10 8.21 -12.98
C LYS A 145 16.26 9.16 -13.84
N VAL A 146 15.34 8.63 -14.64
CA VAL A 146 14.42 9.46 -15.44
C VAL A 146 13.53 10.31 -14.53
N LEU A 147 12.88 9.72 -13.52
CA LEU A 147 12.02 10.47 -12.59
C LEU A 147 12.79 11.50 -11.77
N MET A 148 14.02 11.17 -11.32
CA MET A 148 14.89 12.08 -10.58
C MET A 148 15.31 13.31 -11.40
N ILE A 149 15.34 13.22 -12.73
CA ILE A 149 15.66 14.34 -13.62
C ILE A 149 14.38 15.11 -14.01
N VAL A 150 13.31 14.41 -14.36
CA VAL A 150 12.09 15.04 -14.91
C VAL A 150 11.31 15.82 -13.85
N ILE A 151 11.21 15.33 -12.61
CA ILE A 151 10.44 16.01 -11.56
C ILE A 151 11.04 17.38 -11.20
N PRO A 152 12.35 17.52 -10.91
CA PRO A 152 12.94 18.84 -10.65
C PRO A 152 12.87 19.78 -11.86
N LEU A 153 13.01 19.24 -13.08
CA LEU A 153 12.89 20.03 -14.31
C LEU A 153 11.48 20.62 -14.47
N GLN A 154 10.44 19.85 -14.16
CA GLN A 154 9.05 20.34 -14.15
C GLN A 154 8.81 21.41 -13.10
N VAL A 155 9.39 21.28 -11.91
CA VAL A 155 9.29 22.33 -10.88
C VAL A 155 9.92 23.63 -11.35
N LEU A 156 11.09 23.56 -12.00
CA LEU A 156 11.76 24.72 -12.58
C LEU A 156 10.96 25.34 -13.75
N ALA A 157 10.37 24.53 -14.62
CA ALA A 157 9.52 25.00 -15.71
C ALA A 157 8.27 25.73 -15.19
N ASN A 158 7.60 25.16 -14.19
CA ASN A 158 6.46 25.80 -13.53
C ASN A 158 6.85 27.14 -12.87
N LEU A 159 8.00 27.19 -12.19
CA LEU A 159 8.50 28.43 -11.57
C LEU A 159 8.81 29.51 -12.63
N ALA A 160 9.45 29.11 -13.73
CA ALA A 160 9.76 30.02 -14.83
C ALA A 160 8.48 30.56 -15.50
N SER A 161 7.44 29.72 -15.65
CA SER A 161 6.14 30.13 -16.18
C SER A 161 5.49 31.22 -15.34
N ILE A 162 5.47 31.07 -14.01
CA ILE A 162 4.87 32.06 -13.10
C ILE A 162 5.58 33.42 -13.21
N VAL A 163 6.92 33.41 -13.25
CA VAL A 163 7.71 34.64 -13.37
C VAL A 163 7.46 35.35 -14.71
N ILE A 164 7.22 34.59 -15.78
CA ILE A 164 6.98 35.15 -17.12
C ILE A 164 5.55 35.66 -17.29
N GLU A 165 4.59 35.07 -16.59
CA GLU A 165 3.24 35.60 -16.48
C GLU A 165 3.23 36.98 -15.79
N GLU A 166 4.00 37.13 -14.71
CA GLU A 166 4.11 38.40 -13.94
C GLU A 166 4.87 39.52 -14.69
N THR A 167 5.82 39.17 -15.58
CA THR A 167 6.56 40.18 -16.36
C THR A 167 5.77 40.79 -17.52
N GLY A 168 4.59 40.23 -17.82
CA GLY A 168 3.64 40.79 -18.78
C GLY A 168 4.11 40.78 -20.25
N PRO A 169 3.24 41.16 -21.20
CA PRO A 169 3.50 41.08 -22.65
C PRO A 169 4.51 42.12 -23.17
N PHE A 170 5.29 42.76 -22.29
CA PHE A 170 6.22 43.84 -22.63
C PHE A 170 7.56 43.36 -23.22
N ILE A 171 7.86 42.06 -23.15
CA ILE A 171 9.06 41.46 -23.72
C ILE A 171 8.76 40.98 -25.16
N LYS A 172 9.60 41.37 -26.12
CA LYS A 172 9.44 41.07 -27.57
C LYS A 172 9.23 39.58 -27.91
N ASP A 173 9.60 38.68 -27.00
CA ASP A 173 9.54 37.23 -27.16
C ASP A 173 8.59 36.52 -26.18
N TRP A 174 7.67 37.24 -25.52
CA TRP A 174 6.72 36.67 -24.54
C TRP A 174 5.92 35.48 -25.09
N VAL A 175 5.44 35.60 -26.34
CA VAL A 175 4.70 34.53 -27.03
C VAL A 175 5.62 33.33 -27.33
N THR A 176 6.85 33.59 -27.79
CA THR A 176 7.84 32.56 -28.12
C THR A 176 8.24 31.77 -26.87
N TRP A 177 8.46 32.45 -25.74
CA TRP A 177 8.78 31.81 -24.47
C TRP A 177 7.62 30.95 -23.95
N ASN A 178 6.38 31.45 -24.01
CA ASN A 178 5.21 30.64 -23.64
C ASN A 178 5.04 29.40 -24.53
N GLN A 179 5.36 29.48 -25.82
CA GLN A 179 5.39 28.31 -26.71
C GLN A 179 6.51 27.33 -26.34
N VAL A 180 7.69 27.82 -25.95
CA VAL A 180 8.81 26.98 -25.51
C VAL A 180 8.50 26.26 -24.19
N PHE A 181 7.92 26.93 -23.19
CA PHE A 181 7.53 26.27 -21.93
C PHE A 181 6.48 25.19 -22.14
N LEU A 182 5.48 25.43 -23.01
CA LEU A 182 4.51 24.41 -23.38
C LEU A 182 5.17 23.20 -24.04
N LEU A 183 6.14 23.42 -24.93
CA LEU A 183 6.85 22.33 -25.58
C LEU A 183 7.65 21.49 -24.57
N VAL A 184 8.31 22.15 -23.61
CA VAL A 184 9.02 21.49 -22.49
C VAL A 184 8.05 20.69 -21.62
N ASP A 185 6.89 21.25 -21.27
CA ASP A 185 5.88 20.57 -20.47
C ASP A 185 5.32 19.33 -21.18
N ILE A 186 5.05 19.41 -22.49
CA ILE A 186 4.61 18.26 -23.30
C ILE A 186 5.66 17.16 -23.32
N ILE A 187 6.93 17.51 -23.55
CA ILE A 187 8.03 16.53 -23.53
C ILE A 187 8.15 15.87 -22.15
N CYS A 188 8.05 16.65 -21.07
CA CYS A 188 8.13 16.12 -19.71
C CYS A 188 6.94 15.22 -19.37
N CYS A 189 5.72 15.59 -19.78
CA CYS A 189 4.53 14.75 -19.62
C CYS A 189 4.70 13.40 -20.34
N CYS A 190 5.17 13.38 -21.59
CA CYS A 190 5.45 12.16 -22.32
C CYS A 190 6.57 11.33 -21.66
N ALA A 191 7.61 11.99 -21.13
CA ALA A 191 8.73 11.33 -20.45
C ALA A 191 8.32 10.66 -19.13
N ILE A 192 7.32 11.19 -18.40
CA ILE A 192 6.78 10.56 -17.17
C ILE A 192 5.95 9.32 -17.49
N ILE A 193 5.24 9.31 -18.62
CA ILE A 193 4.35 8.20 -18.97
C ILE A 193 5.12 6.94 -19.35
N PHE A 194 6.28 7.08 -19.98
CA PHE A 194 7.08 5.94 -20.41
C PHE A 194 7.49 5.00 -19.24
N PRO A 195 8.10 5.49 -18.13
CA PRO A 195 8.36 4.69 -16.93
C PRO A 195 7.11 4.09 -16.31
N ILE A 196 5.99 4.80 -16.30
CA ILE A 196 4.77 4.28 -15.66
C ILE A 196 4.16 3.15 -16.50
N VAL A 197 4.10 3.30 -17.83
CA VAL A 197 3.64 2.24 -18.74
C VAL A 197 4.56 1.02 -18.68
N TRP A 198 5.89 1.24 -18.61
CA TRP A 198 6.87 0.17 -18.48
C TRP A 198 6.75 -0.55 -17.14
N SER A 199 6.65 0.18 -16.03
CA SER A 199 6.44 -0.36 -14.68
C SER A 199 5.19 -1.24 -14.61
N ILE A 200 4.06 -0.81 -15.22
CA ILE A 200 2.83 -1.61 -15.29
C ILE A 200 3.04 -2.89 -16.11
N ARG A 201 3.76 -2.82 -17.25
CA ARG A 201 4.08 -3.99 -18.06
C ARG A 201 4.97 -4.98 -17.30
N SER A 202 5.99 -4.49 -16.60
CA SER A 202 6.89 -5.30 -15.76
C SER A 202 6.13 -6.00 -14.61
N LEU A 203 5.21 -5.28 -13.96
CA LEU A 203 4.31 -5.86 -12.96
C LEU A 203 3.41 -6.95 -13.56
N ARG A 204 2.92 -6.75 -14.80
CA ARG A 204 2.12 -7.76 -15.51
C ARG A 204 2.94 -9.01 -15.84
N GLU A 205 4.17 -8.85 -16.34
CA GLU A 205 5.06 -9.97 -16.67
C GLU A 205 5.47 -10.76 -15.43
N THR A 206 5.78 -10.08 -14.32
CA THR A 206 6.12 -10.73 -13.04
C THR A 206 4.90 -11.42 -12.42
N SER A 207 3.68 -10.92 -12.67
CA SER A 207 2.46 -11.59 -12.21
C SER A 207 2.20 -12.91 -12.95
N LYS A 208 2.47 -13.01 -14.26
CA LYS A 208 2.19 -14.23 -15.04
C LYS A 208 2.93 -15.48 -14.55
N THR A 209 4.03 -15.33 -13.82
CA THR A 209 4.82 -16.44 -13.28
C THR A 209 4.34 -16.97 -11.93
N ASP A 210 3.36 -16.32 -11.29
CA ASP A 210 2.87 -16.69 -9.97
C ASP A 210 1.45 -17.28 -10.08
N GLY A 211 1.27 -18.56 -9.79
CA GLY A 211 0.00 -19.31 -10.02
C GLY A 211 -1.23 -18.82 -9.23
N LYS A 212 -1.15 -17.68 -8.53
CA LYS A 212 -2.25 -16.94 -7.90
C LYS A 212 -2.61 -15.63 -8.65
N ALA A 213 -2.11 -15.45 -9.87
CA ALA A 213 -2.09 -14.17 -10.58
C ALA A 213 -3.41 -13.67 -11.17
N ALA A 214 -4.39 -14.54 -11.41
CA ALA A 214 -5.70 -14.12 -11.91
C ALA A 214 -6.33 -13.06 -10.99
N LYS A 215 -6.15 -13.22 -9.67
CA LYS A 215 -6.63 -12.31 -8.63
C LYS A 215 -5.96 -10.94 -8.66
N ASN A 216 -4.65 -10.89 -8.94
CA ASN A 216 -3.92 -9.64 -9.10
C ASN A 216 -4.16 -8.99 -10.47
N LEU A 217 -4.43 -9.77 -11.52
CA LEU A 217 -4.68 -9.28 -12.88
C LEU A 217 -6.00 -8.48 -12.99
N ALA A 218 -7.08 -8.95 -12.38
CA ALA A 218 -8.35 -8.21 -12.32
C ALA A 218 -8.23 -6.89 -11.53
N LYS A 219 -7.42 -6.89 -10.46
CA LYS A 219 -7.07 -5.67 -9.72
C LYS A 219 -6.26 -4.70 -10.61
N LEU A 220 -5.37 -5.21 -11.46
CA LEU A 220 -4.55 -4.45 -12.41
C LEU A 220 -5.33 -3.81 -13.57
N THR A 221 -6.42 -4.41 -14.07
CA THR A 221 -7.23 -3.83 -15.16
C THR A 221 -8.03 -2.61 -14.74
N LEU A 222 -8.58 -2.59 -13.52
CA LEU A 222 -9.21 -1.39 -12.95
C LEU A 222 -8.19 -0.25 -12.76
N PHE A 223 -7.00 -0.58 -12.24
CA PHE A 223 -5.89 0.40 -12.13
C PHE A 223 -5.49 0.95 -13.50
N ARG A 224 -5.50 0.11 -14.55
CA ARG A 224 -5.23 0.53 -15.93
C ARG A 224 -6.29 1.49 -16.47
N GLN A 225 -7.57 1.23 -16.22
CA GLN A 225 -8.67 2.12 -16.63
C GLN A 225 -8.59 3.47 -15.90
N PHE A 226 -8.38 3.45 -14.58
CA PHE A 226 -8.12 4.66 -13.79
C PHE A 226 -6.95 5.46 -14.36
N TYR A 227 -5.82 4.80 -14.63
CA TYR A 227 -4.62 5.43 -15.12
C TYR A 227 -4.82 6.09 -16.50
N MET A 228 -5.51 5.42 -17.43
CA MET A 228 -5.85 5.99 -18.74
C MET A 228 -6.75 7.22 -18.62
N VAL A 229 -7.74 7.20 -17.71
CA VAL A 229 -8.62 8.35 -17.45
C VAL A 229 -7.84 9.53 -16.87
N VAL A 230 -6.96 9.28 -15.89
CA VAL A 230 -6.10 10.33 -15.28
C VAL A 230 -5.16 10.95 -16.31
N ILE A 231 -4.46 10.13 -17.10
CA ILE A 231 -3.59 10.63 -18.19
C ILE A 231 -4.39 11.46 -19.19
N GLY A 232 -5.54 10.97 -19.63
CA GLY A 232 -6.40 11.67 -20.59
C GLY A 232 -6.81 13.04 -20.08
N TYR A 233 -7.22 13.13 -18.82
CA TYR A 233 -7.55 14.39 -18.15
C TYR A 233 -6.35 15.35 -18.07
N LEU A 234 -5.17 14.85 -17.69
CA LEU A 234 -3.95 15.66 -17.63
C LEU A 234 -3.54 16.22 -19.00
N TYR A 235 -3.61 15.41 -20.07
CA TYR A 235 -3.30 15.89 -21.42
C TYR A 235 -4.32 16.89 -21.94
N PHE A 236 -5.60 16.67 -21.66
CA PHE A 236 -6.65 17.61 -22.06
C PHE A 236 -6.46 18.97 -21.38
N THR A 237 -6.23 18.98 -20.07
CA THR A 237 -6.04 20.22 -19.31
C THR A 237 -4.69 20.91 -19.61
N ARG A 238 -3.61 20.16 -19.82
CA ARG A 238 -2.29 20.76 -20.08
C ARG A 238 -2.07 21.21 -21.52
N ILE A 239 -2.62 20.48 -22.50
CA ILE A 239 -2.40 20.79 -23.93
C ILE A 239 -3.60 21.54 -24.51
N VAL A 240 -4.81 20.99 -24.40
CA VAL A 240 -5.99 21.51 -25.10
C VAL A 240 -6.47 22.82 -24.49
N VAL A 241 -6.61 22.89 -23.16
CA VAL A 241 -7.03 24.12 -22.47
C VAL A 241 -6.01 25.23 -22.64
N PHE A 242 -4.71 24.93 -22.56
CA PHE A 242 -3.66 25.92 -22.78
C PHE A 242 -3.67 26.43 -24.24
N ALA A 243 -3.75 25.54 -25.22
CA ALA A 243 -3.85 25.93 -26.64
C ALA A 243 -5.08 26.79 -26.92
N LEU A 244 -6.24 26.44 -26.33
CA LEU A 244 -7.44 27.27 -26.39
C LEU A 244 -7.21 28.65 -25.77
N ARG A 245 -6.52 28.73 -24.62
CA ARG A 245 -6.16 30.01 -23.96
C ARG A 245 -5.24 30.88 -24.82
N THR A 246 -4.33 30.29 -25.58
CA THR A 246 -3.41 31.03 -26.46
C THR A 246 -4.07 31.49 -27.77
N ILE A 247 -4.97 30.69 -28.35
CA ILE A 247 -5.58 30.95 -29.66
C ILE A 247 -6.87 31.78 -29.53
N ALA A 248 -7.59 31.64 -28.42
CA ALA A 248 -8.85 32.35 -28.22
C ALA A 248 -8.62 33.85 -28.08
N ALA A 249 -9.22 34.61 -29.01
CA ALA A 249 -9.35 36.05 -28.88
C ALA A 249 -10.02 36.42 -27.55
N TYR A 250 -9.73 37.60 -27.00
CA TYR A 250 -10.17 38.05 -25.67
C TYR A 250 -11.69 37.85 -25.43
N LYS A 251 -12.52 37.98 -26.48
CA LYS A 251 -13.97 37.75 -26.43
C LYS A 251 -14.39 36.29 -26.14
N TYR A 252 -13.54 35.32 -26.48
CA TYR A 252 -13.79 33.88 -26.32
C TYR A 252 -12.91 33.21 -25.26
N GLN A 253 -12.20 33.99 -24.43
CA GLN A 253 -11.42 33.47 -23.29
C GLN A 253 -12.26 32.59 -22.34
N TRP A 254 -13.55 32.88 -22.21
CA TRP A 254 -14.48 32.08 -21.41
C TRP A 254 -14.59 30.62 -21.89
N VAL A 255 -14.30 30.34 -23.16
CA VAL A 255 -14.37 28.98 -23.75
C VAL A 255 -13.29 28.09 -23.13
N SER A 256 -12.08 28.61 -22.90
CA SER A 256 -11.00 27.85 -22.26
C SER A 256 -11.36 27.51 -20.82
N ASN A 257 -11.87 28.48 -20.06
CA ASN A 257 -12.31 28.25 -18.69
C ASN A 257 -13.49 27.25 -18.65
N ALA A 258 -14.47 27.39 -19.54
CA ALA A 258 -15.57 26.44 -19.63
C ALA A 258 -15.10 25.02 -19.97
N ALA A 259 -14.13 24.87 -20.87
CA ALA A 259 -13.55 23.57 -21.23
C ALA A 259 -12.80 22.93 -20.05
N GLU A 260 -12.06 23.73 -19.28
CA GLU A 260 -11.34 23.27 -18.07
C GLU A 260 -12.31 22.77 -16.98
N GLU A 261 -13.35 23.56 -16.69
CA GLU A 261 -14.36 23.20 -15.70
C GLU A 261 -15.17 21.96 -16.11
N ILE A 262 -15.55 21.86 -17.40
CA ILE A 262 -16.26 20.68 -17.93
C ILE A 262 -15.37 19.43 -17.83
N ALA A 263 -14.10 19.52 -18.21
CA ALA A 263 -13.18 18.39 -18.13
C ALA A 263 -12.99 17.92 -16.68
N SER A 264 -12.86 18.87 -15.75
CA SER A 264 -12.73 18.60 -14.32
C SER A 264 -14.00 17.94 -13.76
N LEU A 265 -15.17 18.44 -14.12
CA LEU A 265 -16.46 17.86 -13.72
C LEU A 265 -16.61 16.42 -14.23
N VAL A 266 -16.33 16.19 -15.52
CA VAL A 266 -16.39 14.85 -16.12
C VAL A 266 -15.41 13.90 -15.42
N PHE A 267 -14.18 14.35 -15.18
CA PHE A 267 -13.19 13.57 -14.46
C PHE A 267 -13.68 13.18 -13.06
N TYR A 268 -14.17 14.14 -12.26
CA TYR A 268 -14.67 13.85 -10.93
C TYR A 268 -15.89 12.92 -10.93
N LEU A 269 -16.80 13.05 -11.90
CA LEU A 269 -17.94 12.14 -12.03
C LEU A 269 -17.51 10.71 -12.36
N VAL A 270 -16.56 10.55 -13.29
CA VAL A 270 -15.97 9.24 -13.63
C VAL A 270 -15.26 8.66 -12.40
N MET A 271 -14.51 9.48 -11.67
CA MET A 271 -13.82 9.03 -10.47
C MET A 271 -14.77 8.55 -9.38
N PHE A 272 -15.83 9.32 -9.14
CA PHE A 272 -16.86 8.98 -8.18
C PHE A 272 -17.59 7.69 -8.57
N TYR A 273 -17.87 7.49 -9.86
CA TYR A 273 -18.52 6.26 -10.33
C TYR A 273 -17.62 5.04 -10.15
N MET A 274 -16.33 5.15 -10.48
CA MET A 274 -15.37 4.05 -10.42
C MET A 274 -14.98 3.66 -8.98
N PHE A 275 -14.97 4.61 -8.04
CA PHE A 275 -14.64 4.36 -6.63
C PHE A 275 -15.83 4.47 -5.68
N ARG A 276 -17.05 4.31 -6.21
CA ARG A 276 -18.27 4.37 -5.40
C ARG A 276 -18.23 3.30 -4.31
N PRO A 277 -18.54 3.63 -3.03
CA PRO A 277 -18.57 2.64 -1.97
C PRO A 277 -19.72 1.64 -2.20
N VAL A 278 -19.40 0.35 -2.36
CA VAL A 278 -20.36 -0.76 -2.52
C VAL A 278 -20.37 -1.63 -1.25
N LYS A 279 -21.55 -2.09 -0.80
CA LYS A 279 -21.72 -2.87 0.45
C LYS A 279 -21.10 -4.28 0.40
N ARG A 280 -20.93 -4.84 -0.79
CA ARG A 280 -20.12 -6.03 -1.09
C ARG A 280 -19.16 -5.61 -2.19
N ASN A 281 -17.89 -5.54 -1.88
CA ASN A 281 -16.88 -5.22 -2.87
C ASN A 281 -16.50 -6.53 -3.57
N GLU A 282 -16.82 -6.69 -4.85
CA GLU A 282 -16.30 -7.78 -5.72
C GLU A 282 -14.77 -7.88 -5.65
N TYR A 283 -14.11 -6.78 -5.27
CA TYR A 283 -12.71 -6.65 -4.90
C TYR A 283 -12.20 -7.67 -3.85
N PHE A 284 -13.07 -8.33 -3.08
CA PHE A 284 -12.71 -9.33 -2.07
C PHE A 284 -13.26 -10.74 -2.34
N VAL A 285 -14.16 -10.91 -3.31
CA VAL A 285 -14.75 -12.22 -3.65
C VAL A 285 -14.53 -12.44 -5.13
N LEU A 286 -13.37 -13.00 -5.47
CA LEU A 286 -13.16 -13.54 -6.80
C LEU A 286 -13.83 -14.91 -6.82
N ASN A 287 -14.97 -14.99 -7.50
CA ASN A 287 -15.64 -16.25 -7.78
C ASN A 287 -14.78 -17.03 -8.80
N GLU A 288 -14.61 -18.33 -8.57
CA GLU A 288 -13.82 -19.25 -9.42
C GLU A 288 -14.31 -19.24 -10.90
N GLU A 289 -15.57 -18.87 -11.16
CA GLU A 289 -16.14 -18.74 -12.51
C GLU A 289 -15.59 -17.54 -13.31
N GLU A 290 -15.21 -16.43 -12.66
CA GLU A 290 -14.57 -15.29 -13.34
C GLU A 290 -13.07 -15.55 -13.63
N GLU A 291 -12.46 -16.44 -12.85
CA GLU A 291 -11.09 -16.94 -13.03
C GLU A 291 -10.97 -17.78 -14.31
N GLU A 292 -11.91 -18.71 -14.55
CA GLU A 292 -11.98 -19.48 -15.80
C GLU A 292 -12.29 -18.61 -17.03
N ALA A 293 -13.16 -17.60 -16.90
CA ALA A 293 -13.50 -16.70 -18.01
C ALA A 293 -12.32 -15.79 -18.42
N ALA A 294 -11.52 -15.34 -17.45
CA ALA A 294 -10.32 -14.54 -17.71
C ALA A 294 -9.18 -15.39 -18.31
N GLU A 295 -9.02 -16.65 -17.88
CA GLU A 295 -8.08 -17.60 -18.49
C GLU A 295 -8.47 -17.93 -19.94
N ALA A 296 -9.76 -18.09 -20.23
CA ALA A 296 -10.25 -18.32 -21.59
C ALA A 296 -9.97 -17.13 -22.53
N ALA A 297 -10.21 -15.89 -22.08
CA ALA A 297 -9.94 -14.69 -22.87
C ALA A 297 -8.45 -14.45 -23.15
N LEU A 298 -7.56 -14.86 -22.24
CA LEU A 298 -6.10 -14.80 -22.45
C LEU A 298 -5.61 -15.88 -23.41
N ARG A 299 -6.26 -17.04 -23.44
CA ARG A 299 -5.95 -18.12 -24.39
C ARG A 299 -6.33 -17.74 -25.82
N ASP A 300 -7.40 -16.96 -25.99
CA ASP A 300 -7.80 -16.43 -27.30
C ASP A 300 -6.87 -15.31 -27.81
N GLU A 301 -6.33 -14.44 -26.93
CA GLU A 301 -5.31 -13.43 -27.33
C GLU A 301 -3.96 -14.04 -27.73
N GLU A 302 -3.61 -15.25 -27.25
CA GLU A 302 -2.37 -15.96 -27.61
C GLU A 302 -2.43 -16.62 -29.01
N PHE A 303 -3.63 -16.83 -29.57
CA PHE A 303 -3.81 -17.39 -30.91
C PHE A 303 -3.80 -16.33 -32.04
N GLU A 304 -3.84 -15.03 -31.71
CA GLU A 304 -3.85 -13.93 -32.70
C GLU A 304 -2.50 -13.20 -32.87
N LEU A 305 -1.40 -13.72 -32.30
CA LEU A 305 -0.04 -13.16 -32.44
C LEU A 305 0.93 -14.21 -33.01
#